data_AF-A0A4R5B6A0-F1
#
_entry.id   AF-A0A4R5B6A0-F1
#
_cell.length_a   1.000
_cell.length_b   1.000
_cell.length_c   1.000
_cell.angle_alpha   90.00
_cell.angle_beta   90.00
_cell.angle_gamma   90.00
#
_symmetry.space_group_name_H-M   'P 1'
#
loop_
_entity.id
_entity.type
_entity.pdbx_description
1 polymer ?
#
loop_
_entity_poly.entity_id
_entity_poly.type
_entity_poly.pdbx_seq_one_letter_code
_entity_poly.pdbx_strand_id
1 'polypeptide(L)'
;MTRVGRRGGSSRPNVSLGVIPLGPRTRAGVENFYVYDQNLVRIQLLSGRFTVNAPGDVAEYLAAFAELSELAVVGDEARALIRDAIG
;
A
#
# COMPACT_ATOMS: atom_id res chain seq x y z
N MET A 1 -16.12 -2.87 3.94
CA MET A 1 -16.81 -1.66 4.40
C MET A 1 -16.54 -0.55 3.38
N THR A 2 -17.55 -0.19 2.60
CA THR A 2 -17.40 0.54 1.34
C THR A 2 -17.17 2.04 1.56
N ARG A 3 -16.09 2.60 0.99
CA ARG A 3 -16.00 4.04 0.73
C ARG A 3 -15.81 4.27 -0.76
N VAL A 4 -16.92 4.49 -1.46
CA VAL A 4 -16.90 5.05 -2.82
C VAL A 4 -16.60 6.55 -2.68
N GLY A 5 -15.34 6.91 -2.85
CA GLY A 5 -14.87 8.28 -3.01
C GLY A 5 -14.40 8.50 -4.45
N ARG A 6 -15.02 9.47 -5.13
CA ARG A 6 -14.79 9.85 -6.53
C ARG A 6 -13.41 10.51 -6.73
N ARG A 7 -12.78 10.09 -7.84
CA ARG A 7 -11.85 10.79 -8.77
C ARG A 7 -10.45 11.21 -8.26
N GLY A 8 -9.43 10.69 -8.95
CA GLY A 8 -8.10 11.28 -9.09
C GLY A 8 -6.96 10.24 -9.09
N GLY A 9 -6.30 9.98 -10.23
CA GLY A 9 -5.00 9.29 -10.26
C GLY A 9 -4.84 8.11 -11.23
N SER A 10 -5.80 7.20 -11.27
CA SER A 10 -5.89 6.11 -12.26
C SER A 10 -7.37 5.87 -12.53
N SER A 11 -7.83 5.81 -13.78
CA SER A 11 -9.27 5.84 -14.11
C SER A 11 -10.02 4.53 -13.82
N ARG A 12 -9.39 3.57 -13.14
CA ARG A 12 -9.95 2.24 -12.90
C ARG A 12 -10.68 2.20 -11.54
N PRO A 13 -11.93 1.71 -11.49
CA PRO A 13 -12.71 1.69 -10.26
C PRO A 13 -12.16 0.74 -9.19
N ASN A 14 -11.32 -0.20 -9.59
CA ASN A 14 -10.69 -1.22 -8.75
C ASN A 14 -9.22 -0.91 -8.41
N VAL A 15 -8.76 0.33 -8.63
CA VAL A 15 -7.38 0.74 -8.36
C VAL A 15 -7.36 2.01 -7.53
N SER A 16 -6.68 1.96 -6.39
CA SER A 16 -6.36 3.12 -5.54
C SER A 16 -4.85 3.27 -5.43
N LEU A 17 -4.37 4.51 -5.51
CA LEU A 17 -2.97 4.86 -5.23
C LEU A 17 -2.94 5.73 -3.96
N GLY A 18 -2.20 5.26 -2.95
CA GLY A 18 -1.94 6.00 -1.72
C GLY A 18 -0.49 6.46 -1.65
N VAL A 19 -0.26 7.60 -1.01
CA VAL A 19 1.06 8.17 -0.73
C VAL A 19 1.16 8.43 0.77
N ILE A 20 2.18 7.90 1.43
CA ILE A 20 2.46 8.23 2.83
C ILE A 20 3.28 9.53 2.85
N PRO A 21 2.80 10.62 3.47
CA PRO A 21 3.57 11.86 3.58
C PRO A 21 4.89 11.66 4.33
N LEU A 22 5.89 12.48 4.01
CA LEU A 22 7.14 12.49 4.78
C LEU A 22 6.90 13.04 6.18
N GLY A 23 7.45 12.36 7.20
CA GLY A 23 7.32 12.76 8.59
C GLY A 23 7.52 11.60 9.57
N PRO A 24 7.36 11.85 10.88
CA PRO A 24 7.33 10.79 11.89
C PRO A 24 6.20 9.80 11.60
N ARG A 25 6.48 8.50 11.72
CA ARG A 25 5.52 7.42 11.47
C ARG A 25 5.60 6.34 12.54
N THR A 26 4.44 5.78 12.88
CA THR A 26 4.29 4.71 13.87
C THR A 26 4.79 3.36 13.36
N ARG A 27 4.76 3.15 12.04
CA ARG A 27 5.31 1.97 11.35
C ARG A 27 6.27 2.39 10.24
N ALA A 28 7.43 1.72 10.17
CA ALA A 28 8.34 1.86 9.03
C ALA A 28 7.78 1.12 7.81
N GLY A 29 8.18 1.55 6.60
CA GLY A 29 7.92 0.76 5.40
C GLY A 29 8.61 -0.60 5.50
N VAL A 30 7.97 -1.62 4.94
CA VAL A 30 8.54 -2.96 4.76
C VAL A 30 9.05 -3.11 3.32
N GLU A 31 9.74 -4.21 3.04
CA GLU A 31 10.07 -4.62 1.67
C GLU A 31 8.83 -4.71 0.77
N ASN A 32 9.02 -4.58 -0.54
CA ASN A 32 7.90 -4.62 -1.48
C ASN A 32 7.20 -5.98 -1.45
N PHE A 33 5.91 -5.98 -1.18
CA PHE A 33 5.08 -7.17 -1.16
C PHE A 33 3.75 -7.00 -1.90
N TYR A 34 3.15 -8.11 -2.29
CA TYR A 34 1.84 -8.20 -2.91
C TYR A 34 1.04 -9.30 -2.23
N VAL A 35 -0.22 -9.02 -1.89
CA VAL A 35 -1.14 -10.01 -1.32
C VAL A 35 -2.13 -10.45 -2.40
N TYR A 36 -2.35 -11.76 -2.50
CA TYR A 36 -3.35 -12.38 -3.37
C TYR A 36 -4.36 -13.12 -2.48
N ASP A 37 -5.65 -12.86 -2.71
CA ASP A 37 -6.79 -13.54 -2.10
C ASP A 37 -6.70 -13.74 -0.57
N GLN A 38 -5.95 -12.86 0.11
CA GLN A 38 -5.69 -12.92 1.56
C GLN A 38 -5.10 -14.26 2.04
N ASN A 39 -4.47 -15.03 1.15
CA ASN A 39 -3.92 -16.36 1.45
C ASN A 39 -2.48 -16.56 0.95
N LEU A 40 -1.97 -15.62 0.16
CA LEU A 40 -0.66 -15.69 -0.44
C LEU A 40 -0.03 -14.31 -0.47
N VAL A 41 1.17 -14.21 0.10
CA VAL A 41 2.01 -13.02 0.00
C VAL A 41 3.23 -13.32 -0.85
N ARG A 42 3.50 -12.40 -1.77
CA ARG A 42 4.67 -12.39 -2.63
C ARG A 42 5.59 -11.27 -2.18
N ILE A 43 6.83 -11.58 -1.85
CA ILE A 43 7.83 -10.57 -1.48
C ILE A 43 8.88 -10.50 -2.58
N GLN A 44 9.22 -9.29 -3.02
CA GLN A 44 10.27 -9.05 -3.99
C GLN A 44 11.51 -8.51 -3.29
N LEU A 45 12.61 -9.25 -3.38
CA LEU A 45 13.93 -8.83 -2.91
C LEU A 45 14.86 -8.59 -4.11
N LEU A 46 16.02 -7.98 -3.87
CA LEU A 46 17.02 -7.76 -4.92
C LEU A 46 17.52 -9.08 -5.52
N SER A 47 17.79 -10.07 -4.67
CA SER A 47 18.37 -11.36 -5.06
C SER A 47 17.35 -12.43 -5.44
N GLY A 48 16.05 -12.15 -5.33
CA GLY A 48 15.05 -13.17 -5.57
C GLY A 48 13.67 -12.82 -5.04
N ARG A 49 12.84 -13.85 -4.92
CA ARG A 49 11.43 -13.70 -4.63
C ARG A 49 11.00 -14.75 -3.61
N PHE A 50 10.32 -14.32 -2.56
CA PHE A 50 9.78 -15.21 -1.52
C PHE A 50 8.25 -15.34 -1.67
N THR A 51 7.77 -16.52 -1.27
CA THR A 51 6.34 -16.88 -1.25
C THR A 51 5.99 -17.24 0.18
N VAL A 52 5.00 -16.55 0.73
CA VAL A 52 4.50 -16.73 2.10
C VAL A 52 3.04 -17.13 2.01
N ASN A 53 2.68 -18.29 2.55
CA ASN A 53 1.32 -18.84 2.53
C ASN A 53 0.88 -19.45 3.86
N ALA A 54 1.75 -19.42 4.88
CA ALA A 54 1.35 -19.78 6.23
C ALA A 54 0.32 -18.75 6.74
N PRO A 55 -0.84 -19.15 7.27
CA PRO A 55 -1.91 -18.21 7.62
C PRO A 55 -1.49 -17.12 8.62
N GLY A 56 -0.64 -17.45 9.60
CA GLY A 56 -0.12 -16.49 10.57
C GLY A 56 0.75 -15.42 9.92
N ASP A 57 1.68 -15.84 9.07
CA ASP A 57 2.56 -14.93 8.35
C ASP A 57 1.76 -14.05 7.37
N VAL A 58 0.80 -14.62 6.63
CA VAL A 58 -0.09 -13.85 5.75
C VAL A 58 -0.87 -12.79 6.53
N ALA A 59 -1.34 -13.13 7.73
CA ALA A 59 -2.05 -12.19 8.61
C ALA A 59 -1.14 -11.03 9.05
N GLU A 60 0.15 -11.28 9.30
CA GLU A 60 1.12 -10.24 9.65
C GLU A 60 1.30 -9.22 8.51
N TYR A 61 1.45 -9.67 7.27
CA TYR A 61 1.55 -8.77 6.12
C TYR A 61 0.25 -8.01 5.83
N LEU A 62 -0.91 -8.64 6.07
CA LEU A 62 -2.20 -7.96 5.98
C LEU A 62 -2.33 -6.85 7.03
N ALA A 63 -1.88 -7.08 8.26
CA ALA A 63 -1.84 -6.07 9.31
C ALA A 63 -0.88 -4.93 8.95
N ALA A 64 0.32 -5.25 8.47
CA ALA A 64 1.27 -4.25 8.00
C ALA A 64 0.71 -3.40 6.86
N PHE A 65 0.01 -4.00 5.90
CA PHE A 65 -0.67 -3.28 4.82
C PHE A 65 -1.75 -2.34 5.34
N ALA A 66 -2.57 -2.79 6.29
CA ALA A 66 -3.62 -1.98 6.90
C ALA A 66 -3.04 -0.76 7.62
N GLU A 67 -2.04 -0.96 8.48
CA GLU A 67 -1.35 0.12 9.20
C GLU A 67 -0.70 1.13 8.23
N LEU A 68 -0.04 0.67 7.17
CA LEU A 68 0.54 1.57 6.16
C LEU A 68 -0.55 2.31 5.36
N SER A 69 -1.70 1.67 5.11
CA SER A 69 -2.82 2.27 4.39
C SER A 69 -3.49 3.39 5.21
N GLU A 70 -3.55 3.26 6.53
CA GLU A 70 -4.07 4.30 7.42
C GLU A 70 -3.20 5.57 7.43
N LEU A 71 -1.90 5.43 7.18
CA LEU A 71 -0.95 6.55 7.07
C LEU A 71 -0.96 7.23 5.70
N ALA A 72 -1.57 6.60 4.69
CA ALA A 72 -1.53 7.08 3.32
C ALA A 72 -2.66 8.07 3.00
N VAL A 73 -2.32 9.16 2.32
CA VAL A 73 -3.31 10.02 1.64
C VAL A 73 -3.60 9.46 0.24
N VAL A 74 -4.80 9.71 -0.28
CA VAL A 74 -5.26 9.23 -1.60
C VAL A 74 -5.85 10.36 -2.43
N GLY A 75 -6.08 10.11 -3.72
CA GLY A 75 -6.78 11.06 -4.59
C GLY A 75 -6.04 12.38 -4.77
N ASP A 76 -6.73 13.50 -4.57
CA ASP A 76 -6.18 14.84 -4.83
C ASP A 76 -5.04 15.22 -3.88
N GLU A 77 -5.07 14.76 -2.63
CA GLU A 77 -3.99 14.99 -1.65
C GLU A 77 -2.71 14.26 -2.06
N ALA A 78 -2.82 12.97 -2.42
CA ALA A 78 -1.69 12.20 -2.96
C ALA A 78 -1.14 12.85 -4.23
N ARG A 79 -2.01 13.34 -5.12
CA ARG A 79 -1.60 14.02 -6.35
C ARG A 79 -0.90 15.35 -6.06
N ALA A 80 -1.31 16.07 -5.02
CA ALA A 80 -0.65 17.30 -4.60
C ALA A 80 0.78 17.02 -4.13
N LEU A 81 0.99 15.99 -3.30
CA LEU A 81 2.32 15.57 -2.87
C LEU A 81 3.22 15.16 -4.04
N ILE A 82 2.67 14.40 -5.00
CA ILE A 82 3.43 14.01 -6.19
C ILE A 82 3.84 15.22 -7.02
N ARG A 83 2.94 16.20 -7.24
CA ARG A 83 3.26 17.42 -7.99
C ARG A 83 4.33 18.25 -7.29
N ASP A 84 4.19 18.45 -5.99
CA ASP A 84 5.18 19.17 -5.18
C ASP A 84 6.58 18.56 -5.30
N ALA A 85 6.66 17.22 -5.33
CA ALA A 85 7.94 16.51 -5.46
C ALA A 85 8.61 16.64 -6.84
N ILE A 86 7.87 17.01 -7.90
CA ILE A 86 8.40 17.03 -9.28
C ILE A 86 8.50 18.42 -9.91
N GLY A 87 7.96 19.47 -9.28
CA GLY A 87 7.98 20.86 -9.78
C GLY A 87 6.78 21.20 -10.65
#